data_AF-A0A011TXY2-F1
#
_entry.id   AF-A0A011TXY2-F1
#
_cell.length_a   1.000
_cell.length_b   1.000
_cell.length_c   1.000
_cell.angle_alpha   90.00
_cell.angle_beta   90.00
_cell.angle_gamma   90.00
#
_symmetry.space_group_name_H-M   'P 1'
#
loop_
_entity.id
_entity.type
_entity.pdbx_description
1 polymer ?
#
loop_
_entity_poly.entity_id
_entity_poly.type
_entity_poly.pdbx_seq_one_letter_code
_entity_poly.pdbx_strand_id
1 'polypeptide(L)'
;SPAAIAAARSAAQASGVAHMGAHALGAAAYAVKAVSTARPDDADAEIAWQLQRMTPAVRAALRQLPPVGEDAAGPFVAGGLLARGILGSTIHTLQTRIASGA
;
A
#
# COMPACT_ATOMS: atom_id res chain seq x y z
N SER A 1 5.95 17.95 9.89
CA SER A 1 4.76 18.16 9.03
C SER A 1 4.02 16.84 8.82
N PRO A 2 2.73 16.84 8.42
CA PRO A 2 1.96 15.61 8.17
C PRO A 2 2.59 14.67 7.13
N ALA A 3 3.21 15.20 6.08
CA ALA A 3 3.90 14.41 5.06
C ALA A 3 5.10 13.63 5.65
N ALA A 4 5.90 14.25 6.53
CA ALA A 4 7.03 13.59 7.18
C ALA A 4 6.59 12.42 8.09
N ILE A 5 5.45 12.56 8.77
CA ILE A 5 4.87 11.48 9.59
C ILE A 5 4.45 10.30 8.71
N ALA A 6 3.81 10.58 7.56
CA ALA A 6 3.43 9.54 6.62
C ALA A 6 4.66 8.82 6.03
N ALA A 7 5.71 9.55 5.66
CA ALA A 7 6.98 8.97 5.20
C ALA A 7 7.63 8.08 6.27
N ALA A 8 7.66 8.51 7.53
CA ALA A 8 8.17 7.70 8.64
C ALA A 8 7.37 6.40 8.83
N ARG A 9 6.04 6.46 8.71
CA ARG A 9 5.18 5.26 8.77
C ARG A 9 5.41 4.31 7.60
N SER A 10 5.69 4.85 6.40
CA SER A 10 6.08 4.05 5.24
C SER A 10 7.35 3.25 5.54
N ALA A 11 8.40 3.92 6.03
CA ALA A 11 9.66 3.26 6.38
C ALA A 11 9.46 2.18 7.48
N ALA A 12 8.67 2.49 8.51
CA ALA A 12 8.39 1.55 9.60
C ALA A 12 7.63 0.30 9.13
N GLN A 13 6.68 0.46 8.20
CA GLN A 13 5.98 -0.69 7.59
C GLN A 13 6.98 -1.55 6.80
N ALA A 14 7.87 -0.95 6.03
CA ALA A 14 8.88 -1.68 5.26
C ALA A 14 9.88 -2.47 6.14
N SER A 15 10.10 -2.08 7.39
CA SER A 15 11.08 -2.72 8.28
C SER A 15 10.54 -3.89 9.14
N GLY A 16 9.24 -4.21 9.10
CA GLY A 16 8.64 -5.23 9.96
C GLY A 16 8.75 -6.67 9.43
N VAL A 17 9.02 -7.65 10.32
CA VAL A 17 9.08 -9.09 9.97
C VAL A 17 8.02 -9.91 10.75
N ALA A 18 7.06 -10.46 10.00
CA ALA A 18 6.16 -11.61 10.27
C ALA A 18 4.94 -11.59 9.31
N HIS A 19 4.58 -10.43 8.73
CA HIS A 19 3.48 -10.22 7.77
C HIS A 19 3.95 -9.55 6.46
N MET A 20 5.07 -10.01 5.88
CA MET A 20 5.86 -9.26 4.88
C MET A 20 5.07 -8.64 3.72
N GLY A 21 4.06 -9.33 3.18
CA GLY A 21 3.25 -8.79 2.08
C GLY A 21 2.30 -7.67 2.50
N ALA A 22 1.62 -7.80 3.64
CA ALA A 22 0.68 -6.79 4.11
C ALA A 22 1.40 -5.50 4.56
N HIS A 23 2.58 -5.67 5.17
CA HIS A 23 3.47 -4.56 5.49
C HIS A 23 4.00 -3.84 4.25
N ALA A 24 4.32 -4.57 3.17
CA ALA A 24 4.75 -3.97 1.91
C ALA A 24 3.64 -3.08 1.28
N LEU A 25 2.39 -3.56 1.24
CA LEU A 25 1.26 -2.76 0.75
C LEU A 25 0.93 -1.59 1.69
N GLY A 26 1.06 -1.77 3.00
CA GLY A 26 0.95 -0.69 3.98
C GLY A 26 2.01 0.40 3.77
N ALA A 27 3.26 0.01 3.54
CA ALA A 27 4.36 0.94 3.24
C ALA A 27 4.08 1.74 1.97
N ALA A 28 3.75 1.05 0.87
CA ALA A 28 3.38 1.64 -0.40
C ALA A 28 2.25 2.68 -0.27
N ALA A 29 1.21 2.35 0.48
CA ALA A 29 0.09 3.26 0.73
C ALA A 29 0.46 4.48 1.58
N TYR A 30 1.34 4.31 2.56
CA TYR A 30 1.85 5.45 3.34
C TYR A 30 2.78 6.35 2.52
N ALA A 31 3.54 5.81 1.57
CA ALA A 31 4.32 6.61 0.62
C ALA A 31 3.40 7.45 -0.27
N VAL A 32 2.34 6.86 -0.83
CA VAL A 32 1.32 7.60 -1.61
C VAL A 32 0.66 8.69 -0.78
N LYS A 33 0.30 8.38 0.48
CA LYS A 33 -0.24 9.40 1.41
C LYS A 33 0.75 10.54 1.67
N ALA A 34 2.04 10.25 1.77
CA ALA A 34 3.06 11.27 1.96
C ALA A 34 3.16 12.17 0.73
N VAL A 35 3.22 11.58 -0.47
CA VAL A 35 3.25 12.29 -1.76
C VAL A 35 1.99 13.14 -1.91
N SER A 36 0.80 12.58 -1.76
CA SER A 36 -0.46 13.30 -1.92
C SER A 36 -0.63 14.45 -0.93
N THR A 37 -0.02 14.35 0.25
CA THR A 37 -0.05 15.43 1.25
C THR A 37 0.85 16.59 0.83
N ALA A 38 1.97 16.30 0.16
CA ALA A 38 2.92 17.32 -0.30
C ALA A 38 2.54 17.85 -1.70
N ARG A 39 1.92 17.02 -2.53
CA ARG A 39 1.60 17.21 -3.95
C ARG A 39 0.28 16.47 -4.24
N PRO A 40 -0.88 17.11 -4.05
CA PRO A 40 -2.20 16.46 -4.12
C PRO A 40 -2.48 15.69 -5.40
N ASP A 41 -1.95 16.15 -6.53
CA ASP A 41 -2.23 15.58 -7.85
C ASP A 41 -1.29 14.41 -8.24
N ASP A 42 -0.28 14.11 -7.43
CA ASP A 42 0.78 13.14 -7.77
C ASP A 42 0.49 11.70 -7.27
N ALA A 43 -0.66 11.46 -6.64
CA ALA A 43 -0.97 10.16 -6.03
C ALA A 43 -0.95 9.00 -7.04
N ASP A 44 -1.58 9.20 -8.21
CA ASP A 44 -1.60 8.18 -9.28
C ASP A 44 -0.22 7.96 -9.90
N ALA A 45 0.58 9.03 -10.01
CA ALA A 45 1.95 8.96 -10.53
C ALA A 45 2.85 8.13 -9.59
N GLU A 46 2.72 8.30 -8.27
CA GLU A 46 3.43 7.50 -7.28
C GLU A 46 3.01 6.01 -7.34
N ILE A 47 1.72 5.72 -7.47
CA ILE A 47 1.24 4.34 -7.64
C ILE A 47 1.85 3.70 -8.90
N ALA A 48 1.85 4.42 -10.03
CA ALA A 48 2.45 3.92 -11.27
C ALA A 48 3.97 3.69 -11.12
N TRP A 49 4.67 4.61 -10.47
CA TRP A 49 6.11 4.52 -10.19
C TRP A 49 6.46 3.30 -9.33
N GLN A 50 5.64 2.99 -8.31
CA GLN A 50 5.81 1.81 -7.47
C GLN A 50 5.62 0.52 -8.27
N LEU A 51 4.55 0.43 -9.06
CA LEU A 51 4.23 -0.73 -9.90
C LEU A 51 5.31 -1.04 -10.94
N GLN A 52 5.93 -0.01 -11.52
CA GLN A 52 7.04 -0.14 -12.47
C GLN A 52 8.32 -0.68 -11.82
N ARG A 53 8.53 -0.46 -10.51
CA ARG A 53 9.71 -0.94 -9.78
C ARG A 53 9.53 -2.31 -9.15
N MET A 54 8.32 -2.86 -9.12
CA MET A 54 8.10 -4.19 -8.58
C MET A 54 8.70 -5.24 -9.51
N THR A 55 9.53 -6.12 -8.95
CA THR A 55 9.98 -7.30 -9.67
C THR A 55 8.81 -8.28 -9.87
N PRO A 56 8.90 -9.20 -10.86
CA PRO A 56 7.88 -10.24 -11.04
C PRO A 56 7.64 -11.07 -9.77
N ALA A 57 8.71 -11.36 -9.00
CA ALA A 57 8.61 -12.10 -7.74
C ALA A 57 7.82 -11.33 -6.68
N VAL A 58 8.05 -10.01 -6.55
CA VAL A 58 7.27 -9.15 -5.64
C VAL A 58 5.80 -9.15 -6.05
N ARG A 59 5.50 -8.94 -7.35
CA ARG A 59 4.12 -9.01 -7.85
C ARG A 59 3.46 -10.35 -7.55
N ALA A 60 4.15 -11.45 -7.80
CA ALA A 60 3.63 -12.79 -7.53
C ALA A 60 3.32 -13.01 -6.04
N ALA A 61 4.21 -12.57 -5.14
CA ALA A 61 4.00 -12.67 -3.70
C ALA A 61 2.81 -11.80 -3.23
N LEU A 62 2.71 -10.57 -3.71
CA LEU A 62 1.62 -9.65 -3.32
C LEU A 62 0.25 -10.10 -3.81
N ARG A 63 0.15 -10.84 -4.93
CA ARG A 63 -1.11 -11.44 -5.40
C ARG A 63 -1.70 -12.49 -4.45
N GLN A 64 -0.89 -13.07 -3.57
CA GLN A 64 -1.35 -14.09 -2.63
C GLN A 64 -2.02 -13.50 -1.39
N LEU A 65 -2.01 -12.17 -1.24
CA LEU A 65 -2.61 -11.51 -0.10
C LEU A 65 -4.13 -11.41 -0.25
N PRO A 66 -4.89 -11.51 0.85
CA PRO A 66 -6.33 -11.31 0.81
C PRO A 66 -6.67 -9.86 0.39
N PRO A 67 -7.81 -9.63 -0.28
CA PRO A 67 -8.28 -8.29 -0.61
C PRO A 67 -8.42 -7.40 0.65
N VAL A 68 -8.10 -6.12 0.50
CA VAL A 68 -8.25 -5.17 1.60
C VAL A 68 -9.71 -4.92 1.94
N GLY A 69 -10.06 -5.05 3.21
CA GLY A 69 -11.40 -4.77 3.73
C GLY A 69 -12.40 -5.91 3.65
N GLU A 70 -12.00 -7.10 3.17
CA GLU A 70 -12.91 -8.26 3.05
C GLU A 70 -12.74 -9.28 4.18
N ASP A 71 -11.55 -9.40 4.78
CA ASP A 71 -11.28 -10.36 5.86
C ASP A 71 -11.83 -9.86 7.21
N ALA A 72 -12.25 -10.80 8.07
CA ALA A 72 -12.69 -10.56 9.43
C ALA A 72 -11.52 -10.46 10.43
N ALA A 73 -10.30 -10.85 10.03
CA ALA A 73 -9.10 -10.76 10.85
C ALA A 73 -7.85 -10.31 10.05
N GLY A 74 -6.79 -9.93 10.75
CA GLY A 74 -5.51 -9.58 10.14
C GLY A 74 -5.37 -8.11 9.71
N PRO A 75 -4.24 -7.75 9.07
CA PRO A 75 -3.87 -6.35 8.79
C PRO A 75 -4.79 -5.63 7.78
N PHE A 76 -5.58 -6.40 7.02
CA PHE A 76 -6.52 -5.92 6.01
C PHE A 76 -7.98 -6.02 6.44
N VAL A 77 -8.24 -6.26 7.73
CA VAL A 77 -9.59 -6.34 8.27
C VAL A 77 -10.45 -5.13 7.90
N ALA A 78 -11.73 -5.37 7.59
CA ALA A 78 -12.73 -4.34 7.34
C ALA A 78 -12.74 -3.27 8.46
N GLY A 79 -12.71 -1.99 8.07
CA GLY A 79 -12.65 -0.87 9.03
C GLY A 79 -11.30 -0.70 9.75
N GLY A 80 -10.34 -1.60 9.53
CA GLY A 80 -8.99 -1.52 10.06
C GLY A 80 -8.20 -0.32 9.50
N LEU A 81 -7.06 -0.02 10.14
CA LEU A 81 -6.24 1.16 9.79
C LEU A 81 -5.85 1.21 8.31
N LEU A 82 -5.49 0.07 7.72
CA LEU A 82 -5.07 -0.02 6.33
C LEU A 82 -6.25 -0.07 5.35
N ALA A 83 -7.46 -0.39 5.81
CA ALA A 83 -8.66 -0.51 4.97
C ALA A 83 -9.46 0.79 4.84
N ARG A 84 -8.97 1.92 5.38
CA ARG A 84 -9.72 3.19 5.43
C ARG A 84 -9.04 4.34 4.72
N GLY A 85 -9.86 5.26 4.21
CA GLY A 85 -9.42 6.49 3.56
C GLY A 85 -8.41 6.24 2.45
N ILE A 86 -7.46 7.18 2.30
CA ILE A 86 -6.43 7.09 1.24
C ILE A 86 -5.57 5.82 1.31
N LEU A 87 -5.38 5.23 2.49
CA LEU A 87 -4.62 3.98 2.62
C LEU A 87 -5.40 2.82 1.99
N GLY A 88 -6.67 2.66 2.37
CA GLY A 88 -7.53 1.61 1.82
C GLY A 88 -7.71 1.73 0.32
N SER A 89 -8.01 2.93 -0.19
CA SER A 89 -8.19 3.16 -1.62
C SER A 89 -6.91 2.89 -2.42
N THR A 90 -5.74 3.22 -1.87
CA THR A 90 -4.44 2.96 -2.49
C THR A 90 -4.13 1.47 -2.52
N ILE A 91 -4.31 0.76 -1.38
CA ILE A 91 -4.06 -0.68 -1.31
C ILE A 91 -4.98 -1.44 -2.25
N HIS A 92 -6.27 -1.09 -2.28
CA HIS A 92 -7.22 -1.67 -3.23
C HIS A 92 -6.75 -1.47 -4.68
N THR A 93 -6.37 -0.24 -5.05
CA THR A 93 -5.87 0.07 -6.40
C THR A 93 -4.62 -0.72 -6.75
N LEU A 94 -3.67 -0.85 -5.83
CA LEU A 94 -2.46 -1.65 -6.02
C LEU A 94 -2.81 -3.13 -6.20
N GLN A 95 -3.69 -3.70 -5.37
CA GLN A 95 -4.14 -5.08 -5.49
C GLN A 95 -4.82 -5.34 -6.84
N THR A 96 -5.72 -4.46 -7.28
CA THR A 96 -6.37 -4.57 -8.60
C THR A 96 -5.37 -4.54 -9.74
N ARG A 97 -4.43 -3.58 -9.75
CA ARG A 97 -3.44 -3.44 -10.84
C ARG A 97 -2.46 -4.62 -10.87
N ILE A 98 -1.98 -5.06 -9.70
CA ILE A 98 -1.11 -6.24 -9.56
C ILE A 98 -1.79 -7.51 -10.06
N ALA A 99 -3.10 -7.68 -9.79
CA ALA A 99 -3.88 -8.82 -10.27
C ALA A 99 -4.10 -8.78 -11.79
N SER A 100 -4.35 -7.60 -12.36
CA SER A 100 -4.54 -7.42 -13.81
C SER A 100 -3.26 -7.53 -14.64
N GLY A 101 -2.08 -7.46 -14.00
CA GLY A 101 -0.78 -7.45 -14.69
C GLY A 101 -0.40 -6.08 -15.28
N ALA A 102 -1.20 -5.05 -15.04
CA ALA A 102 -0.93 -3.66 -15.41
C ALA A 102 0.16 -3.00 -14.54
#